data_AF-M9LPX0-F1
#
_entry.id   AF-M9LPX0-F1
#
_cell.length_a   1.000
_cell.length_b   1.000
_cell.length_c   1.000
_cell.angle_alpha   90.00
_cell.angle_beta   90.00
_cell.angle_gamma   90.00
#
_symmetry.space_group_name_H-M   'P 1'
#
loop_
_entity.id
_entity.type
_entity.pdbx_description
1 polymer ?
#
loop_
_entity_poly.entity_id
_entity_poly.type
_entity_poly.pdbx_seq_one_letter_code
_entity_poly.pdbx_strand_id
1 'polypeptide(L)'
;MGLWLPECAYSPALAPQLQACGIRYVAVAYNTWAKANPVPASLPYAPVMTTGGIAAFAGDPKSSRQVWSSREGYPGDADYREYYRDIGFDLGWHDEAEWNDIRPYLLEDGSRLTTGLKYFRITGRCSAGRRTIRKGAPLSSVSFG
;
A
#
# COMPACT_ATOMS: atom_id res chain seq x y z
N MET A 1 3.72 17.98 -19.84
CA MET A 1 3.81 17.86 -18.37
C MET A 1 2.61 17.11 -17.85
N GLY A 2 2.78 16.28 -16.81
CA GLY A 2 1.69 15.52 -16.18
C GLY A 2 1.56 15.85 -14.70
N LEU A 3 0.42 15.50 -14.09
CA LEU A 3 0.15 15.75 -12.66
C LEU A 3 -0.57 14.56 -12.00
N TRP A 4 -0.15 14.24 -10.78
CA TRP A 4 -0.93 13.41 -9.87
C TRP A 4 -1.85 14.32 -9.05
N LEU A 5 -3.16 14.25 -9.30
CA LEU A 5 -4.12 15.05 -8.53
C LEU A 5 -4.22 14.49 -7.11
N PRO A 6 -4.43 15.36 -6.09
CA PRO A 6 -4.78 14.90 -4.76
C PRO A 6 -5.95 13.91 -4.83
N GLU A 7 -5.78 12.74 -4.22
CA GLU A 7 -6.76 11.63 -4.26
C GLU A 7 -7.15 11.15 -5.67
N CYS A 8 -6.37 11.48 -6.70
CA CYS A 8 -6.71 11.24 -8.11
C CYS A 8 -8.11 11.77 -8.50
N ALA A 9 -8.57 12.80 -7.81
CA ALA A 9 -9.91 13.34 -7.96
C ALA A 9 -9.96 14.33 -9.12
N TYR A 10 -10.59 13.94 -10.22
CA TYR A 10 -10.80 14.80 -11.38
C TYR A 10 -12.25 15.26 -11.50
N SER A 11 -12.42 16.54 -11.83
CA SER A 11 -13.68 17.17 -12.22
C SER A 11 -13.44 17.97 -13.50
N PRO A 12 -14.42 18.02 -14.45
CA PRO A 12 -14.32 18.88 -15.62
C PRO A 12 -14.04 20.36 -15.28
N ALA A 13 -14.46 20.81 -14.09
CA ALA A 13 -14.21 22.18 -13.61
C ALA A 13 -12.73 22.51 -13.38
N LEU A 14 -11.84 21.51 -13.30
CA LEU A 14 -10.40 21.68 -13.14
C LEU A 14 -9.66 21.83 -14.49
N ALA A 15 -10.31 21.48 -15.61
CA ALA A 15 -9.64 21.44 -16.90
C ALA A 15 -9.00 22.79 -17.30
N PRO A 16 -9.66 23.95 -17.17
CA PRO A 16 -9.07 25.24 -17.56
C PRO A 16 -7.80 25.58 -16.77
N GLN A 17 -7.78 25.31 -15.47
CA GLN A 17 -6.65 25.60 -14.59
C GLN A 17 -5.47 24.67 -14.89
N LEU A 18 -5.76 23.38 -15.11
CA LEU A 18 -4.74 22.41 -15.50
C LEU A 18 -4.12 22.78 -16.86
N GLN A 19 -4.93 23.20 -17.83
CA GLN A 19 -4.46 23.68 -19.13
C GLN A 19 -3.61 24.95 -19.01
N ALA A 20 -4.04 25.92 -18.19
CA ALA A 20 -3.30 27.17 -17.97
C ALA A 20 -1.90 26.90 -17.38
N CYS A 21 -1.76 25.85 -16.57
CA CYS A 21 -0.48 25.37 -16.06
C CYS A 21 0.30 24.47 -17.04
N GLY A 22 -0.19 24.26 -18.27
CA GLY A 22 0.46 23.40 -19.26
C GLY A 22 0.38 21.90 -18.94
N ILE A 23 -0.54 21.47 -18.06
CA ILE A 23 -0.76 20.06 -17.75
C ILE A 23 -1.51 19.39 -18.90
N ARG A 24 -0.96 18.28 -19.38
CA ARG A 24 -1.49 17.51 -20.52
C ARG A 24 -1.88 16.09 -20.15
N TYR A 25 -1.44 15.60 -18.99
CA TYR A 25 -1.67 14.23 -18.53
C TYR A 25 -2.04 14.21 -17.04
N VAL A 26 -3.02 13.40 -16.64
CA VAL A 26 -3.39 13.19 -15.24
C VAL A 26 -3.66 11.73 -14.94
N ALA A 27 -3.33 11.30 -13.72
CA ALA A 27 -3.82 10.04 -13.16
C ALA A 27 -5.20 10.27 -12.51
N VAL A 28 -6.15 9.38 -12.76
CA VAL A 28 -7.50 9.42 -12.19
C VAL A 28 -7.85 8.09 -11.53
N ALA A 29 -8.72 8.15 -10.52
CA ALA A 29 -9.22 6.94 -9.89
C ALA A 29 -10.17 6.18 -10.84
N TYR A 30 -10.22 4.85 -10.71
CA TYR A 30 -11.08 4.00 -11.54
C TYR A 30 -12.57 4.37 -11.44
N ASN A 31 -13.02 4.83 -10.26
CA ASN A 31 -14.39 5.28 -10.06
C ASN A 31 -14.72 6.54 -10.90
N THR A 32 -13.78 7.46 -11.09
CA THR A 32 -13.93 8.63 -11.96
C THR A 32 -14.06 8.19 -13.41
N TRP A 33 -13.26 7.22 -13.84
CA TRP A 33 -13.37 6.61 -15.16
C TRP A 33 -14.74 5.95 -15.40
N ALA A 34 -15.19 5.12 -14.46
CA ALA A 34 -16.47 4.41 -14.55
C ALA A 34 -17.69 5.34 -14.56
N LYS A 35 -17.55 6.58 -14.04
CA LYS A 35 -18.59 7.60 -14.00
C LYS A 35 -18.44 8.67 -15.10
N ALA A 36 -17.47 8.54 -15.99
CA ALA A 36 -17.29 9.49 -17.08
C ALA A 36 -18.50 9.46 -18.03
N ASN A 37 -18.79 10.60 -18.66
CA ASN A 37 -19.89 10.75 -19.61
C ASN A 37 -19.37 11.40 -20.92
N PRO A 38 -19.47 10.72 -22.07
CA PRO A 38 -19.92 9.33 -22.24
C PRO A 38 -19.00 8.35 -21.51
N VAL A 39 -19.54 7.20 -21.11
CA VAL A 39 -18.73 6.14 -20.49
C VAL A 39 -17.72 5.64 -21.52
N PRO A 40 -16.42 5.62 -21.22
CA PRO A 40 -15.41 5.11 -22.15
C PRO A 40 -15.70 3.66 -22.51
N ALA A 41 -15.72 3.37 -23.81
CA ALA A 41 -15.94 2.01 -24.31
C ALA A 41 -14.74 1.08 -24.03
N SER A 42 -13.56 1.65 -23.80
CA SER A 42 -12.36 0.89 -23.46
C SER A 42 -12.29 0.57 -21.98
N LEU A 43 -11.70 -0.60 -21.67
CA LEU A 43 -11.14 -0.87 -20.34
C LEU A 43 -10.09 0.22 -20.00
N PRO A 44 -9.73 0.42 -18.71
CA PRO A 44 -8.80 1.46 -18.27
C PRO A 44 -7.34 1.25 -18.73
N TYR A 45 -7.13 0.46 -19.80
CA TYR A 45 -5.82 0.15 -20.37
C TYR A 45 -5.39 1.14 -21.46
N ALA A 46 -6.26 2.08 -21.84
CA ALA A 46 -5.95 3.19 -22.73
C ALA A 46 -6.36 4.51 -22.07
N PRO A 47 -5.64 5.62 -22.30
CA PRO A 47 -6.06 6.92 -21.80
C PRO A 47 -7.33 7.42 -22.51
N VAL A 48 -8.13 8.22 -21.81
CA VAL A 48 -9.20 9.02 -22.44
C VAL A 48 -8.79 10.48 -22.52
N MET A 49 -9.16 11.13 -23.62
CA MET A 49 -9.04 12.57 -23.74
C MET A 49 -10.28 13.23 -23.15
N THR A 50 -10.07 14.16 -22.22
CA THR A 50 -11.15 15.04 -21.75
C THR A 50 -11.49 16.06 -22.83
N THR A 51 -12.64 16.73 -22.70
CA THR A 51 -13.02 17.84 -23.59
C THR A 51 -11.99 18.98 -23.59
N GLY A 52 -11.25 19.14 -22.50
CA GLY A 52 -10.12 20.07 -22.38
C GLY A 52 -8.80 19.54 -22.96
N GLY A 53 -8.77 18.45 -23.71
CA GLY A 53 -7.54 17.97 -24.33
C GLY A 53 -6.45 17.52 -23.33
N ILE A 54 -6.86 17.13 -22.12
CA ILE A 54 -6.01 16.49 -21.13
C ILE A 54 -6.23 14.98 -21.23
N ALA A 55 -5.14 14.22 -21.32
CA ALA A 55 -5.20 12.77 -21.28
C ALA A 55 -5.31 12.27 -19.84
N ALA A 56 -6.35 11.48 -19.54
CA ALA A 56 -6.57 10.89 -18.22
C ALA A 56 -6.27 9.38 -18.27
N PHE A 57 -5.41 8.92 -17.36
CA PHE A 57 -5.06 7.51 -17.17
C PHE A 57 -5.72 6.99 -15.89
N ALA A 58 -6.55 5.95 -16.02
CA ALA A 58 -7.20 5.34 -14.87
C ALA A 58 -6.37 4.18 -14.31
N GLY A 59 -6.33 4.05 -12.98
CA GLY A 59 -5.73 2.88 -12.34
C GLY A 59 -6.52 1.60 -12.61
N ASP A 60 -5.83 0.48 -12.82
CA ASP A 60 -6.47 -0.84 -12.95
C ASP A 60 -6.93 -1.38 -11.58
N PRO A 61 -8.25 -1.61 -11.37
CA PRO A 61 -8.75 -2.15 -10.11
C PRO A 61 -8.28 -3.58 -9.85
N LYS A 62 -7.96 -4.38 -10.87
CA LYS A 62 -7.48 -5.76 -10.68
C LYS A 62 -6.07 -5.77 -10.10
N SER A 63 -5.16 -5.04 -10.72
CA SER A 63 -3.79 -4.84 -10.22
C SER A 63 -3.80 -4.24 -8.81
N SER A 64 -4.66 -3.24 -8.57
CA SER A 64 -4.80 -2.63 -7.24
C SER A 64 -5.24 -3.65 -6.18
N ARG A 65 -6.24 -4.50 -6.48
CA ARG A 65 -6.71 -5.53 -5.54
C ARG A 65 -5.62 -6.55 -5.21
N GLN A 66 -4.86 -7.00 -6.21
CA GLN A 66 -3.77 -7.96 -6.01
C GLN A 66 -2.66 -7.43 -5.10
N VAL A 67 -2.39 -6.12 -5.16
CA VAL A 67 -1.28 -5.47 -4.45
C VAL A 67 -1.70 -4.90 -3.10
N TRP A 68 -2.88 -4.28 -3.01
CA TRP A 68 -3.26 -3.47 -1.85
C TRP A 68 -4.23 -4.18 -0.90
N SER A 69 -4.78 -5.33 -1.29
CA SER A 69 -5.60 -6.13 -0.39
C SER A 69 -4.73 -6.97 0.52
N SER A 70 -4.76 -6.70 1.83
CA SER A 70 -4.14 -7.58 2.84
C SER A 70 -4.88 -8.92 3.02
N ARG A 71 -6.05 -9.07 2.41
CA ARG A 71 -6.90 -10.28 2.53
C ARG A 71 -6.81 -11.20 1.32
N GLU A 72 -6.78 -10.61 0.14
CA GLU A 72 -6.85 -11.33 -1.14
C GLU A 72 -5.61 -11.09 -2.01
N GLY A 73 -4.79 -10.11 -1.65
CA GLY A 73 -3.55 -9.77 -2.32
C GLY A 73 -2.36 -10.42 -1.66
N TYR A 74 -1.21 -10.36 -2.33
CA TYR A 74 0.01 -10.98 -1.83
C TYR A 74 0.51 -10.44 -0.47
N PRO A 75 0.27 -9.17 -0.02
CA PRO A 75 0.79 -8.74 1.28
C PRO A 75 0.27 -9.54 2.48
N GLY A 76 -0.82 -10.30 2.31
CA GLY A 76 -1.35 -11.18 3.34
C GLY A 76 -0.65 -12.54 3.44
N ASP A 77 0.36 -12.82 2.62
CA ASP A 77 1.07 -14.11 2.63
C ASP A 77 1.75 -14.37 3.99
N ALA A 78 1.69 -15.62 4.44
CA ALA A 78 2.20 -16.04 5.73
C ALA A 78 3.72 -15.93 5.86
N ASP A 79 4.45 -15.84 4.74
CA ASP A 79 5.90 -15.62 4.74
C ASP A 79 6.29 -14.14 4.81
N TYR A 80 5.34 -13.20 4.65
CA TYR A 80 5.61 -11.77 4.87
C TYR A 80 5.66 -11.40 6.35
N ARG A 81 6.38 -10.30 6.62
CA ARG A 81 6.53 -9.70 7.94
C ARG A 81 5.20 -9.14 8.46
N GLU A 82 4.87 -9.44 9.71
CA GLU A 82 3.71 -8.89 10.40
C GLU A 82 3.95 -7.40 10.72
N TYR A 83 3.03 -6.53 10.29
CA TYR A 83 3.17 -5.08 10.42
C TYR A 83 2.93 -4.62 11.86
N TYR A 84 1.95 -5.23 12.53
CA TYR A 84 1.47 -4.80 13.85
C TYR A 84 2.24 -5.41 15.03
N ARG A 85 3.27 -6.22 14.78
CA ARG A 85 4.14 -6.80 15.81
C ARG A 85 5.51 -6.15 15.77
N ASP A 86 5.88 -5.50 16.86
CA ASP A 86 7.10 -4.70 16.98
C ASP A 86 7.65 -4.83 18.40
N ILE A 87 8.98 -4.86 18.55
CA ILE A 87 9.61 -5.00 19.87
C ILE A 87 9.22 -3.87 20.84
N GLY A 88 8.87 -2.69 20.31
CA GLY A 88 8.39 -1.57 21.12
C GLY A 88 7.14 -1.92 21.93
N PHE A 89 6.34 -2.88 21.47
CA PHE A 89 5.15 -3.37 22.19
C PHE A 89 5.34 -4.74 22.84
N ASP A 90 6.41 -5.48 22.51
CA ASP A 90 6.61 -6.86 22.98
C ASP A 90 7.53 -6.94 24.21
N LEU A 91 8.55 -6.09 24.32
CA LEU A 91 9.60 -6.20 25.34
C LEU A 91 9.36 -5.30 26.56
N GLY A 92 10.02 -5.61 27.68
CA GLY A 92 10.12 -4.71 28.84
C GLY A 92 8.84 -4.58 29.67
N TRP A 93 7.90 -5.53 29.54
CA TRP A 93 6.70 -5.60 30.41
C TRP A 93 6.96 -6.34 31.73
N HIS A 94 7.91 -7.27 31.72
CA HIS A 94 8.17 -8.19 32.84
C HIS A 94 9.66 -8.31 33.20
N ASP A 95 10.54 -7.60 32.48
CA ASP A 95 11.99 -7.60 32.69
C ASP A 95 12.51 -6.16 32.62
N GLU A 96 13.22 -5.74 33.66
CA GLU A 96 13.82 -4.41 33.79
C GLU A 96 15.00 -4.22 32.83
N ALA A 97 15.76 -5.28 32.54
CA ALA A 97 16.84 -5.22 31.57
C ALA A 97 16.29 -4.92 30.16
N GLU A 98 15.26 -5.67 29.73
CA GLU A 98 14.57 -5.41 28.48
C GLU A 98 13.95 -4.00 28.43
N TRP A 99 13.37 -3.53 29.54
CA TRP A 99 12.84 -2.17 29.63
C TRP A 99 13.92 -1.12 29.38
N ASN A 100 15.09 -1.28 30.00
CA ASN A 100 16.22 -0.37 29.82
C ASN A 100 16.78 -0.38 28.39
N ASP A 101 16.73 -1.54 27.71
CA ASP A 101 17.17 -1.66 26.32
C ASP A 101 16.22 -0.94 25.34
N ILE A 102 14.91 -1.01 25.56
CA ILE A 102 13.93 -0.41 24.64
C ILE A 102 13.61 1.05 24.93
N ARG A 103 13.68 1.46 26.21
CA ARG A 103 13.27 2.79 26.68
C ARG A 103 13.87 3.95 25.88
N PRO A 104 15.16 3.92 25.45
CA PRO A 104 15.74 5.00 24.64
C PRO A 104 15.07 5.23 23.28
N TYR A 105 14.27 4.27 22.81
CA TYR A 105 13.58 4.32 21.52
C TYR A 105 12.07 4.58 21.66
N LEU A 106 11.59 4.83 22.87
CA LEU A 106 10.20 5.17 23.18
C LEU A 106 10.02 6.68 23.34
N LEU A 107 8.78 7.11 23.56
CA LEU A 107 8.49 8.49 23.93
C LEU A 107 9.01 8.78 25.34
N GLU A 108 9.35 10.05 25.62
CA GLU A 108 9.92 10.48 26.90
C GLU A 108 9.00 10.19 28.11
N ASP A 109 7.69 10.16 27.87
CA ASP A 109 6.65 9.82 28.84
C ASP A 109 6.49 8.29 29.08
N GLY A 110 7.28 7.47 28.38
CA GLY A 110 7.20 6.01 28.44
C GLY A 110 6.12 5.40 27.53
N SER A 111 5.40 6.21 26.75
CA SER A 111 4.42 5.73 25.79
C SER A 111 5.07 4.88 24.70
N ARG A 112 4.41 3.77 24.35
CA ARG A 112 4.92 2.78 23.39
C ARG A 112 4.73 3.25 21.95
N LEU A 113 5.74 3.06 21.10
CA LEU A 113 5.69 3.29 19.66
C LEU A 113 6.37 2.16 18.87
N THR A 114 6.12 2.10 17.58
CA THR A 114 6.81 1.13 16.71
C THR A 114 8.25 1.54 16.50
N THR A 115 9.19 0.71 16.95
CA THR A 115 10.63 0.92 16.76
C THR A 115 11.09 0.64 15.32
N GLY A 116 10.29 -0.10 14.55
CA GLY A 116 10.66 -0.58 13.21
C GLY A 116 11.34 -1.94 13.21
N LEU A 117 11.77 -2.44 14.37
CA LEU A 117 12.31 -3.78 14.56
C LEU A 117 11.17 -4.78 14.78
N LYS A 118 10.87 -5.55 13.72
CA LYS A 118 9.73 -6.47 13.64
C LYS A 118 10.20 -7.85 13.18
N TYR A 119 10.05 -8.86 14.04
CA TYR A 119 10.62 -10.21 13.84
C TYR A 119 9.60 -11.31 13.58
N PHE A 120 8.32 -10.96 13.58
CA PHE A 120 7.23 -11.91 13.37
C PHE A 120 6.74 -11.87 11.92
N ARG A 121 6.29 -13.02 11.42
CA ARG A 121 5.63 -13.15 10.12
C ARG A 121 4.12 -13.23 10.31
N ILE A 122 3.36 -13.02 9.23
CA ILE A 122 1.90 -13.17 9.25
C ILE A 122 1.55 -14.64 9.54
N THR A 123 0.67 -14.87 10.50
CA THR A 123 0.32 -16.24 10.94
C THR A 123 -1.06 -16.73 10.52
N GLY A 124 -1.79 -15.92 9.73
CA GLY A 124 -3.16 -16.18 9.30
C GLY A 124 -4.21 -15.88 10.38
N ARG A 125 -5.50 -16.00 10.04
CA ARG A 125 -6.63 -15.68 10.97
C ARG A 125 -6.79 -16.68 12.12
N CYS A 126 -6.15 -17.85 12.05
CA CYS A 126 -6.24 -18.88 13.07
C CYS A 126 -4.93 -18.99 13.87
N SER A 127 -5.07 -18.73 15.17
CA SER A 127 -4.11 -18.93 16.26
C SER A 127 -2.96 -17.93 16.39
N ALA A 128 -2.82 -17.41 17.61
CA ALA A 128 -1.71 -16.61 18.14
C ALA A 128 -0.41 -17.43 18.26
N GLY A 129 -0.09 -18.21 17.23
CA GLY A 129 1.13 -19.01 17.19
C GLY A 129 2.33 -18.12 16.91
N ARG A 130 3.19 -17.92 17.91
CA ARG A 130 4.44 -17.15 17.80
C ARG A 130 5.36 -17.78 16.76
N ARG A 131 5.34 -17.26 15.52
CA ARG A 131 6.24 -17.71 14.46
C ARG A 131 7.12 -16.54 14.03
N THR A 132 8.41 -16.67 14.28
CA THR A 132 9.42 -15.73 13.82
C THR A 132 9.63 -15.85 12.31
N ILE A 133 10.09 -14.77 11.70
CA ILE A 133 10.46 -14.74 10.28
C ILE A 133 11.57 -15.78 10.05
N ARG A 134 11.37 -16.66 9.06
CA ARG A 134 12.38 -17.65 8.67
C ARG A 134 13.51 -16.94 7.93
N LYS A 135 14.74 -17.00 8.44
CA LYS A 135 15.93 -16.57 7.70
C LYS A 135 16.35 -17.68 6.75
N GLY A 136 16.00 -17.56 5.45
CA GLY A 136 16.50 -18.40 4.36
C GLY A 136 16.01 -19.84 4.35
N ALA A 137 15.05 -20.16 3.48
CA ALA A 137 14.90 -21.53 2.98
C ALA A 137 15.85 -21.72 1.79
N PRO A 138 16.64 -22.79 1.70
CA PRO A 138 17.35 -23.10 0.47
C PRO A 138 16.32 -23.31 -0.65
N LEU A 139 16.56 -22.67 -1.80
CA LEU A 139 15.80 -22.91 -3.04
C LEU A 139 15.96 -24.39 -3.43
N SER A 140 15.08 -25.27 -2.96
CA SER A 140 14.97 -26.61 -3.49
C SER A 140 14.39 -26.52 -4.90
N SER A 141 15.25 -26.78 -5.88
CA SER A 141 15.00 -27.02 -7.31
C SER A 141 13.53 -27.05 -7.72
N VAL A 142 13.09 -26.00 -8.43
CA VAL A 142 11.86 -26.02 -9.21
C VAL A 142 12.14 -26.84 -10.47
N SER A 143 11.63 -28.08 -10.50
CA SER A 143 11.59 -28.89 -11.72
C SER A 143 10.36 -28.51 -12.52
N PHE A 144 10.55 -28.04 -13.75
CA PHE A 144 9.46 -27.92 -14.72
C PHE A 144 9.26 -29.29 -15.38
N GLY A 145 8.02 -29.78 -15.34
CA GLY A 145 7.53 -30.88 -16.18
C GLY A 145 6.74 -30.34 -17.36
#